data_AF-A0A1R1C360-F1
#
_entry.id   AF-A0A1R1C360-F1
#
_cell.length_a   1.000
_cell.length_b   1.000
_cell.length_c   1.000
_cell.angle_alpha   90.00
_cell.angle_beta   90.00
_cell.angle_gamma   90.00
#
_symmetry.space_group_name_H-M   'P 1'
#
loop_
_entity.id
_entity.type
_entity.pdbx_description
1 polymer ?
#
loop_
_entity_poly.entity_id
_entity_poly.type
_entity_poly.pdbx_seq_one_letter_code
_entity_poly.pdbx_strand_id
1 'polypeptide(L)'
;MPLQEQTSLWSDTTIKMLDGYSGTLQTGSVLHETDLTSNVLLLAYGGEGELAMDGEGCHIGASFACHVVKGSSFTLTARSDELYYIVIMYEASSMEGATHAMPSYRKHPLQNSFIQNPVTQAEWIQNAEKIVGKWRRGEGLERFHAHALLQGMIYELIMEYERGQGGAESDLVDVVVSYISSHYRQNLELKELAALAGCSVRQLQRRFKQEKQLGPMEYVIQLRMENASRMLHHTDASIGEIADKMGYRDMYYFSRAFKKYYGVPPLRYRIDAAKETDANYAQSLLRNRMASSYESDQVPVICHMRGEYPVTRSPQRIAVLDVQYADHLLALGLSPAGSVGLGSGTFHFPQYIRAGLQGTEILGTYEYPNLLAVERLSPDLIICTEVHDQYYERLSRVAPVLMFKRNESWQTILSLFGELTGKRAEAKRILADYHRRTTLLSEELAPVLAGKSVALIRPLDSLVRVHSASHRTGAVLYRDLGLPVPLFVADTTDTAYHISVERLPAVQASHYFLLSNEIMQEGISATEQRVWGMLDTDERQQIHSVDAATWIGCYGPTGINGIVDQIAQALLT
;
A
#
# COMPACT_ATOMS: atom_id res chain seq x y z
N MET A 1 39.71 13.24 -15.66
CA MET A 1 39.24 14.45 -16.34
C MET A 1 37.93 14.82 -15.66
N PRO A 2 37.77 16.01 -15.07
CA PRO A 2 36.57 16.36 -14.30
C PRO A 2 35.33 16.46 -15.19
N LEU A 3 34.14 16.25 -14.60
CA LEU A 3 32.80 16.28 -15.22
C LEU A 3 32.59 17.42 -16.24
N GLN A 4 33.22 18.58 -15.99
CA GLN A 4 33.08 19.79 -16.80
C GLN A 4 33.65 19.65 -18.22
N GLU A 5 34.66 18.81 -18.44
CA GLU A 5 35.27 18.61 -19.77
C GLU A 5 34.57 17.52 -20.61
N GLN A 6 33.54 16.83 -20.09
CA GLN A 6 32.74 15.81 -20.79
C GLN A 6 31.30 16.24 -21.11
N THR A 7 30.93 17.48 -20.78
CA THR A 7 29.56 17.99 -20.87
C THR A 7 28.94 17.93 -22.28
N SER A 8 29.74 18.00 -23.34
CA SER A 8 29.28 17.89 -24.73
C SER A 8 28.97 16.45 -25.17
N LEU A 9 29.44 15.42 -24.45
CA LEU A 9 29.19 14.01 -24.80
C LEU A 9 27.81 13.54 -24.32
N TRP A 10 27.39 14.02 -23.14
CA TRP A 10 26.11 13.67 -22.53
C TRP A 10 24.92 14.38 -23.18
N SER A 11 25.11 15.60 -23.69
CA SER A 11 24.06 16.33 -24.42
C SER A 11 23.68 15.66 -25.74
N ASP A 12 24.60 14.89 -26.31
CA ASP A 12 24.46 14.30 -27.64
C ASP A 12 24.15 12.78 -27.57
N THR A 13 23.98 12.23 -26.36
CA THR A 13 23.67 10.81 -26.14
C THR A 13 22.16 10.59 -25.99
N THR A 14 21.61 9.72 -26.83
CA THR A 14 20.22 9.26 -26.79
C THR A 14 20.13 7.89 -26.13
N ILE A 15 19.18 7.75 -25.20
CA ILE A 15 18.87 6.49 -24.53
C ILE A 15 17.53 5.98 -25.04
N LYS A 16 17.55 4.81 -25.67
CA LYS A 16 16.36 4.17 -26.22
C LYS A 16 16.11 2.85 -25.49
N MET A 17 15.06 2.80 -24.66
CA MET A 17 14.55 1.56 -24.11
C MET A 17 14.14 0.61 -25.25
N LEU A 18 14.53 -0.66 -25.12
CA LEU A 18 14.18 -1.72 -26.06
C LEU A 18 13.14 -2.66 -25.46
N ASP A 19 13.37 -3.11 -24.23
CA ASP A 19 12.46 -3.98 -23.50
C ASP A 19 12.76 -3.96 -22.00
N GLY A 20 11.85 -4.51 -21.19
CA GLY A 20 12.02 -4.60 -19.75
C GLY A 20 11.10 -5.63 -19.10
N TYR A 21 11.64 -6.31 -18.10
CA TYR A 21 10.92 -7.33 -17.36
C TYR A 21 11.41 -7.46 -15.92
N SER A 22 10.54 -7.97 -15.06
CA SER A 22 10.89 -8.44 -13.72
C SER A 22 10.74 -9.95 -13.64
N GLY A 23 11.43 -10.57 -12.70
CA GLY A 23 11.36 -12.01 -12.48
C GLY A 23 11.81 -12.42 -11.08
N THR A 24 11.61 -13.69 -10.79
CA THR A 24 12.02 -14.33 -9.54
C THR A 24 12.82 -15.59 -9.85
N LEU A 25 14.04 -15.68 -9.31
CA LEU A 25 14.86 -16.89 -9.34
C LEU A 25 14.69 -17.65 -8.03
N GLN A 26 14.42 -18.96 -8.14
CA GLN A 26 14.40 -19.87 -7.00
C GLN A 26 15.82 -20.38 -6.72
N THR A 27 16.10 -20.83 -5.49
CA THR A 27 17.42 -21.40 -5.14
C THR A 27 17.89 -22.46 -6.15
N GLY A 28 19.11 -22.32 -6.66
CA GLY A 28 19.69 -23.22 -7.65
C GLY A 28 19.27 -22.95 -9.10
N SER A 29 18.33 -22.03 -9.34
CA SER A 29 18.03 -21.49 -10.67
C SER A 29 19.02 -20.38 -11.04
N VAL A 30 19.25 -20.23 -12.35
CA VAL A 30 20.19 -19.27 -12.91
C VAL A 30 19.52 -18.48 -14.03
N LEU A 31 19.66 -17.16 -14.01
CA LEU A 31 19.44 -16.31 -15.17
C LEU A 31 20.79 -16.08 -15.84
N HIS A 32 20.96 -16.61 -17.04
CA HIS A 32 22.20 -16.48 -17.79
C HIS A 32 21.92 -15.88 -19.16
N GLU A 33 22.62 -14.80 -19.48
CA GLU A 33 22.53 -14.15 -20.78
C GLU A 33 23.95 -14.04 -21.37
N THR A 34 24.09 -14.48 -22.62
CA THR A 34 25.33 -14.46 -23.38
C THR A 34 25.20 -13.57 -24.60
N ASP A 35 26.27 -12.86 -24.96
CA ASP A 35 26.35 -12.04 -26.17
C ASP A 35 25.19 -11.02 -26.27
N LEU A 36 25.08 -10.18 -25.24
CA LEU A 36 24.01 -9.19 -25.14
C LEU A 36 23.98 -8.28 -26.37
N THR A 37 22.85 -8.21 -27.07
CA THR A 37 22.69 -7.36 -28.26
C THR A 37 22.47 -5.88 -27.95
N SER A 38 22.23 -5.56 -26.67
CA SER A 38 21.96 -4.22 -26.13
C SER A 38 22.58 -4.06 -24.75
N ASN A 39 22.59 -2.83 -24.23
CA ASN A 39 22.98 -2.61 -22.84
C ASN A 39 21.88 -3.13 -21.91
N VAL A 40 22.27 -3.59 -20.73
CA VAL A 40 21.37 -4.10 -19.70
C VAL A 40 21.61 -3.36 -18.40
N LEU A 41 20.54 -2.84 -17.82
CA LEU A 41 20.50 -2.45 -16.42
C LEU A 41 19.83 -3.58 -15.63
N LEU A 42 20.60 -4.24 -14.77
CA LEU A 42 20.15 -5.34 -13.91
C LEU A 42 20.04 -4.85 -12.47
N LEU A 43 18.89 -5.07 -11.85
CA LEU A 43 18.65 -4.74 -10.44
C LEU A 43 18.18 -5.97 -9.68
N ALA A 44 18.66 -6.15 -8.45
CA ALA A 44 18.10 -7.10 -7.50
C ALA A 44 17.45 -6.34 -6.33
N TYR A 45 16.20 -6.67 -6.03
CA TYR A 45 15.37 -5.92 -5.07
C TYR A 45 14.79 -6.77 -3.92
N GLY A 46 15.10 -8.06 -3.90
CA GLY A 46 14.72 -8.98 -2.83
C GLY A 46 15.53 -10.26 -2.92
N GLY A 47 15.93 -10.84 -1.79
CA GLY A 47 16.78 -12.04 -1.77
C GLY A 47 18.29 -11.77 -1.85
N GLU A 48 19.06 -12.85 -1.93
CA GLU A 48 20.52 -12.88 -1.98
C GLU A 48 20.97 -13.80 -3.11
N GLY A 49 22.08 -13.47 -3.76
CA GLY A 49 22.55 -14.19 -4.92
C GLY A 49 24.02 -13.96 -5.23
N GLU A 50 24.42 -14.44 -6.39
CA GLU A 50 25.71 -14.14 -7.00
C GLU A 50 25.50 -13.65 -8.42
N LEU A 51 26.21 -12.58 -8.77
CA LEU A 51 26.34 -12.12 -10.14
C LEU A 51 27.76 -12.42 -10.62
N ALA A 52 27.89 -13.18 -11.69
CA ALA A 52 29.13 -13.28 -12.43
C ALA A 52 29.03 -12.50 -13.73
N MET A 53 29.98 -11.58 -13.96
CA MET A 53 30.13 -10.86 -15.23
C MET A 53 31.49 -11.19 -15.80
N ASP A 54 31.53 -11.66 -17.04
CA ASP A 54 32.76 -11.95 -17.79
C ASP A 54 33.80 -12.80 -16.99
N GLY A 55 33.33 -13.68 -16.10
CA GLY A 55 34.13 -14.64 -15.33
C GLY A 55 34.44 -14.26 -13.89
N GLU A 56 34.17 -13.02 -13.45
CA GLU A 56 34.32 -12.60 -12.05
C GLU A 56 32.98 -12.53 -11.34
N GLY A 57 32.87 -13.26 -10.22
CA GLY A 57 31.66 -13.36 -9.42
C GLY A 57 31.69 -12.45 -8.19
N CYS A 58 30.61 -11.71 -7.94
CA CYS A 58 30.38 -11.00 -6.70
C CYS A 58 29.11 -11.49 -6.01
N HIS A 59 29.14 -11.50 -4.68
CA HIS A 59 27.92 -11.67 -3.90
C HIS A 59 27.03 -10.43 -4.05
N ILE A 60 25.75 -10.65 -4.27
CA ILE A 60 24.76 -9.58 -4.37
C ILE A 60 23.64 -9.79 -3.36
N GLY A 61 23.20 -8.71 -2.73
CA GLY A 61 22.02 -8.70 -1.86
C GLY A 61 20.83 -8.01 -2.53
N ALA A 62 19.74 -7.85 -1.78
CA ALA A 62 18.47 -7.24 -2.20
C ALA A 62 18.53 -5.74 -2.58
N SER A 63 19.71 -5.19 -2.81
CA SER A 63 19.91 -3.76 -3.06
C SER A 63 21.12 -3.54 -3.96
N PHE A 64 21.07 -4.17 -5.13
CA PHE A 64 22.17 -4.21 -6.08
C PHE A 64 21.72 -3.67 -7.44
N ALA A 65 22.55 -2.84 -8.07
CA ALA A 65 22.35 -2.38 -9.44
C ALA A 65 23.63 -2.56 -10.25
N CYS A 66 23.49 -3.04 -11.48
CA CYS A 66 24.60 -3.25 -12.37
C CYS A 66 24.24 -2.84 -13.79
N HIS A 67 25.18 -2.13 -14.41
CA HIS A 67 25.16 -1.88 -15.84
C HIS A 67 26.06 -2.92 -16.52
N VAL A 68 25.49 -3.66 -17.48
CA VAL A 68 26.19 -4.62 -18.33
C VAL A 68 26.16 -4.10 -19.76
N VAL A 69 27.34 -3.93 -20.36
CA VAL A 69 27.46 -3.38 -21.71
C VAL A 69 27.04 -4.42 -22.77
N LYS A 70 26.52 -3.92 -23.89
CA LYS A 70 26.34 -4.71 -25.12
C LYS A 70 27.62 -5.50 -25.45
N GLY A 71 27.47 -6.79 -25.78
CA GLY A 71 28.55 -7.71 -26.12
C GLY A 71 29.17 -8.45 -24.93
N SER A 72 28.82 -8.09 -23.69
CA SER A 72 29.21 -8.83 -22.49
C SER A 72 28.23 -9.98 -22.17
N SER A 73 28.57 -10.76 -21.14
CA SER A 73 27.73 -11.81 -20.58
C SER A 73 27.52 -11.62 -19.08
N PHE A 74 26.39 -12.11 -18.55
CA PHE A 74 26.21 -12.19 -17.11
C PHE A 74 25.48 -13.47 -16.69
N THR A 75 25.74 -13.88 -15.46
CA THR A 75 25.10 -15.03 -14.82
C THR A 75 24.64 -14.62 -13.43
N LEU A 76 23.33 -14.63 -13.21
CA LEU A 76 22.72 -14.33 -11.93
C LEU A 76 22.18 -15.62 -11.31
N THR A 77 22.64 -15.94 -10.10
CA THR A 77 22.30 -17.17 -9.38
C THR A 77 21.66 -16.83 -8.04
N ALA A 78 20.51 -17.44 -7.72
CA ALA A 78 19.87 -17.27 -6.41
C ALA A 78 20.57 -18.11 -5.33
N ARG A 79 20.88 -17.47 -4.19
CA ARG A 79 21.41 -18.12 -2.97
C ARG A 79 20.39 -18.18 -1.84
N SER A 80 19.37 -17.32 -1.86
CA SER A 80 18.18 -17.41 -1.01
C SER A 80 17.07 -18.24 -1.67
N ASP A 81 16.01 -18.56 -0.91
CA ASP A 81 14.80 -19.26 -1.39
C ASP A 81 14.27 -18.60 -2.67
N GLU A 82 14.18 -17.27 -2.66
CA GLU A 82 13.80 -16.46 -3.81
C GLU A 82 14.73 -15.25 -3.97
N LEU A 83 15.11 -14.92 -5.20
CA LEU A 83 15.83 -13.72 -5.60
C LEU A 83 15.00 -12.96 -6.65
N TYR A 84 14.60 -11.75 -6.32
CA TYR A 84 13.77 -10.88 -7.14
C TYR A 84 14.63 -9.88 -7.90
N TYR A 85 14.40 -9.78 -9.21
CA TYR A 85 15.23 -8.96 -10.08
C TYR A 85 14.44 -8.25 -11.18
N ILE A 86 15.03 -7.17 -11.70
CA ILE A 86 14.52 -6.39 -12.84
C ILE A 86 15.64 -6.28 -13.88
N VAL A 87 15.27 -6.50 -15.15
CA VAL A 87 16.12 -6.31 -16.31
C VAL A 87 15.51 -5.23 -17.19
N ILE A 88 16.29 -4.19 -17.51
CA ILE A 88 15.93 -3.17 -18.50
C ILE A 88 16.97 -3.19 -19.61
N MET A 89 16.52 -3.44 -20.84
CA MET A 89 17.35 -3.44 -22.04
C MET A 89 17.24 -2.10 -22.75
N TYR A 90 18.37 -1.52 -23.14
CA TYR A 90 18.40 -0.24 -23.82
C TYR A 90 19.60 -0.07 -24.76
N GLU A 91 19.47 0.88 -25.69
CA GLU A 91 20.54 1.36 -26.53
C GLU A 91 20.97 2.76 -26.11
N ALA A 92 22.29 2.99 -26.13
CA ALA A 92 22.88 4.31 -26.02
C ALA A 92 23.55 4.66 -27.35
N SER A 93 23.06 5.69 -28.04
CA SER A 93 23.57 6.13 -29.35
C SER A 93 23.81 7.63 -29.38
N SER A 94 24.82 8.07 -30.13
CA SER A 94 25.04 9.48 -30.41
C SER A 94 23.98 10.01 -31.38
N MET A 95 23.51 11.25 -31.20
CA MET A 95 22.60 11.91 -32.15
C MET A 95 23.29 12.14 -33.50
N GLU A 96 22.55 11.91 -34.60
CA GLU A 96 23.01 12.22 -35.96
C GLU A 96 23.20 13.74 -36.13
N GLY A 97 24.39 14.16 -36.59
CA GLY A 97 24.74 15.57 -36.80
C GLY A 97 25.52 16.23 -35.66
N ALA A 98 25.77 15.52 -34.55
CA ALA A 98 26.70 15.97 -33.53
C ALA A 98 28.10 16.16 -34.15
N THR A 99 28.66 17.37 -34.07
CA THR A 99 29.99 17.72 -34.61
C THR A 99 31.14 17.04 -33.87
N HIS A 100 30.82 16.25 -32.85
CA HIS A 100 31.75 15.40 -32.13
C HIS A 100 31.32 13.96 -32.37
N ALA A 101 31.92 13.31 -33.38
CA ALA A 101 31.92 11.85 -33.42
C ALA A 101 32.36 11.37 -32.02
N MET A 102 31.56 10.50 -31.37
CA MET A 102 31.92 9.83 -30.12
C MET A 102 33.38 9.40 -30.24
N PRO A 103 34.34 10.12 -29.63
CA PRO A 103 35.73 9.77 -29.85
C PRO A 103 35.94 8.42 -29.16
N SER A 104 36.90 7.62 -29.63
CA SER A 104 37.18 6.26 -29.14
C SER A 104 37.75 6.27 -27.71
N TYR A 105 37.09 6.93 -26.77
CA TYR A 105 37.47 7.03 -25.39
C TYR A 105 36.93 5.82 -24.65
N ARG A 106 37.84 4.94 -24.24
CA ARG A 106 37.66 3.84 -23.28
C ARG A 106 37.12 4.26 -21.89
N LYS A 107 36.53 5.46 -21.76
CA LYS A 107 36.16 6.09 -20.50
C LYS A 107 34.70 6.53 -20.41
N HIS A 108 33.87 6.34 -21.44
CA HIS A 108 32.44 6.58 -21.29
C HIS A 108 31.85 5.49 -20.38
N PRO A 109 31.22 5.80 -19.24
CA PRO A 109 30.76 4.80 -18.28
C PRO A 109 29.85 3.74 -18.89
N LEU A 110 28.96 4.14 -19.81
CA LEU A 110 28.06 3.19 -20.51
C LEU A 110 28.76 2.22 -21.49
N GLN A 111 30.06 2.39 -21.74
CA GLN A 111 30.86 1.48 -22.56
C GLN A 111 31.58 0.39 -21.74
N ASN A 112 31.50 0.43 -20.41
CA ASN A 112 32.09 -0.57 -19.53
C ASN A 112 31.02 -1.15 -18.64
N SER A 113 31.06 -2.46 -18.36
CA SER A 113 30.22 -3.05 -17.31
C SER A 113 30.72 -2.63 -15.94
N PHE A 114 29.81 -2.28 -15.05
CA PHE A 114 30.17 -1.90 -13.69
C PHE A 114 29.05 -2.20 -12.70
N ILE A 115 29.47 -2.37 -11.45
CA ILE A 115 28.58 -2.60 -10.31
C ILE A 115 28.54 -1.32 -9.50
N GLN A 116 27.35 -0.92 -9.07
CA GLN A 116 27.18 0.12 -8.06
C GLN A 116 26.21 -0.35 -6.97
N ASN A 117 26.47 0.09 -5.76
CA ASN A 117 25.53 -0.07 -4.67
C ASN A 117 24.92 1.32 -4.37
N PRO A 118 23.79 1.66 -5.02
CA PRO A 118 23.27 3.02 -5.00
C PRO A 118 22.95 3.48 -3.57
N VAL A 119 23.18 4.76 -3.30
CA VAL A 119 23.06 5.34 -1.94
C VAL A 119 21.58 5.49 -1.54
N THR A 120 20.66 5.62 -2.51
CA THR A 120 19.20 5.74 -2.31
C THR A 120 18.43 4.61 -2.99
N GLN A 121 18.47 3.42 -2.38
CA GLN A 121 18.06 2.14 -2.97
C GLN A 121 16.55 2.00 -3.26
N ALA A 122 15.67 2.60 -2.46
CA ALA A 122 14.22 2.42 -2.58
C ALA A 122 13.60 3.19 -3.77
N GLU A 123 14.04 4.42 -4.02
CA GLU A 123 13.59 5.24 -5.15
C GLU A 123 14.03 4.64 -6.50
N TRP A 124 15.23 4.06 -6.51
CA TRP A 124 15.79 3.36 -7.65
C TRP A 124 14.92 2.18 -8.11
N ILE A 125 14.52 1.31 -7.18
CA ILE A 125 13.69 0.14 -7.49
C ILE A 125 12.29 0.57 -7.96
N GLN A 126 11.65 1.52 -7.26
CA GLN A 126 10.33 2.03 -7.65
C GLN A 126 10.33 2.64 -9.06
N ASN A 127 11.40 3.36 -9.42
CA ASN A 127 11.56 3.90 -10.76
C ASN A 127 11.72 2.78 -11.80
N ALA A 128 12.50 1.74 -11.53
CA ALA A 128 12.63 0.58 -12.43
C ALA A 128 11.30 -0.17 -12.64
N GLU A 129 10.54 -0.42 -11.57
CA GLU A 129 9.22 -1.07 -11.66
C GLU A 129 8.23 -0.22 -12.47
N LYS A 130 8.24 1.09 -12.24
CA LYS A 130 7.42 2.05 -12.99
C LYS A 130 7.80 2.09 -14.47
N ILE A 131 9.09 2.06 -14.79
CA ILE A 131 9.58 1.99 -16.18
C ILE A 131 9.05 0.73 -16.87
N VAL A 132 9.27 -0.45 -16.27
CA VAL A 132 8.83 -1.74 -16.84
C VAL A 132 7.31 -1.83 -16.93
N GLY A 133 6.58 -1.39 -15.89
CA GLY A 133 5.13 -1.40 -15.85
C GLY A 133 4.50 -0.52 -16.93
N LYS A 134 5.04 0.68 -17.15
CA LYS A 134 4.59 1.59 -18.22
C LYS A 134 4.95 1.07 -19.61
N TRP A 135 6.13 0.49 -19.76
CA TRP A 135 6.58 -0.11 -21.02
C TRP A 135 5.68 -1.26 -21.47
N ARG A 136 5.29 -2.16 -20.54
CA ARG A 136 4.44 -3.33 -20.83
C ARG A 136 2.97 -3.00 -21.09
N ARG A 137 2.43 -1.96 -20.43
CA ARG A 137 0.99 -1.66 -20.44
C ARG A 137 0.55 -0.72 -21.57
N GLY A 138 1.46 -0.07 -22.28
CA GLY A 138 1.11 1.08 -23.10
C GLY A 138 1.80 1.21 -24.46
N GLU A 139 1.17 2.02 -25.30
CA GLU A 139 1.72 2.61 -26.53
C GLU A 139 1.65 4.15 -26.42
N GLY A 140 2.37 4.87 -27.26
CA GLY A 140 2.35 6.34 -27.25
C GLY A 140 2.94 6.96 -25.97
N LEU A 141 2.12 7.71 -25.22
CA LEU A 141 2.57 8.58 -24.11
C LEU A 141 3.16 7.80 -22.92
N GLU A 142 2.68 6.58 -22.67
CA GLU A 142 3.23 5.72 -21.59
C GLU A 142 4.65 5.24 -21.91
N ARG A 143 4.94 4.89 -23.17
CA ARG A 143 6.31 4.56 -23.61
C ARG A 143 7.22 5.78 -23.57
N PHE A 144 6.72 6.94 -23.97
CA PHE A 144 7.45 8.20 -23.85
C PHE A 144 7.86 8.49 -22.40
N HIS A 145 6.95 8.31 -21.45
CA HIS A 145 7.25 8.49 -20.02
C HIS A 145 8.25 7.43 -19.51
N ALA A 146 8.15 6.17 -19.94
CA ALA A 146 9.13 5.14 -19.61
C ALA A 146 10.54 5.51 -20.09
N HIS A 147 10.68 6.06 -21.30
CA HIS A 147 11.95 6.58 -21.82
C HIS A 147 12.51 7.71 -20.94
N ALA A 148 11.68 8.70 -20.57
CA ALA A 148 12.11 9.83 -19.76
C ALA A 148 12.60 9.38 -18.36
N LEU A 149 11.91 8.41 -17.74
CA LEU A 149 12.31 7.85 -16.46
C LEU A 149 13.63 7.07 -16.56
N LEU A 150 13.81 6.28 -17.61
CA LEU A 150 15.06 5.54 -17.84
C LEU A 150 16.26 6.48 -18.02
N GLN A 151 16.09 7.59 -18.75
CA GLN A 151 17.14 8.60 -18.91
C GLN A 151 17.61 9.18 -17.57
N GLY A 152 16.66 9.56 -16.69
CA GLY A 152 16.99 10.05 -15.35
C GLY A 152 17.70 9.00 -14.49
N MET A 153 17.27 7.74 -14.59
CA MET A 153 17.88 6.64 -13.84
C MET A 153 19.33 6.35 -14.27
N ILE A 154 19.61 6.38 -15.57
CA ILE A 154 20.97 6.22 -16.08
C ILE A 154 21.87 7.38 -15.64
N TYR A 155 21.37 8.61 -15.62
CA TYR A 155 22.12 9.77 -15.12
C TYR A 155 22.60 9.58 -13.68
N GLU A 156 21.70 9.20 -12.77
CA GLU A 156 22.06 8.99 -11.36
C GLU A 156 23.10 7.86 -11.19
N LEU A 157 22.99 6.79 -11.98
CA LEU A 157 23.93 5.65 -11.93
C LEU A 157 25.36 6.06 -12.24
N ILE A 158 25.50 6.89 -13.28
CA ILE A 158 26.79 7.37 -13.74
C ILE A 158 27.40 8.31 -12.71
N MET A 159 26.58 9.19 -12.13
CA MET A 159 27.01 10.11 -11.08
C MET A 159 27.56 9.35 -9.86
N GLU A 160 27.00 8.20 -9.50
CA GLU A 160 27.51 7.34 -8.43
C GLU A 160 28.78 6.59 -8.83
N TYR A 161 28.82 6.01 -10.03
CA TYR A 161 30.01 5.32 -10.56
C TYR A 161 31.26 6.20 -10.54
N GLU A 162 31.13 7.46 -10.92
CA GLU A 162 32.25 8.39 -10.92
C GLU A 162 32.71 8.80 -9.51
N ARG A 163 31.78 8.85 -8.53
CA ARG A 163 32.13 9.05 -7.11
C ARG A 163 32.94 7.87 -6.55
N GLY A 164 32.67 6.65 -7.00
CA GLY A 164 33.35 5.42 -6.57
C GLY A 164 34.76 5.22 -7.13
N GLN A 165 35.11 5.82 -8.26
CA GLN A 165 36.44 5.70 -8.91
C GLN A 165 37.52 6.60 -8.26
N GLY A 166 37.21 7.31 -7.16
CA GLY A 166 38.05 8.30 -6.51
C GLY A 166 38.77 7.90 -5.21
N GLY A 167 39.52 6.78 -5.17
CA GLY A 167 40.76 6.64 -4.35
C GLY A 167 40.81 5.74 -3.09
N ALA A 168 41.92 4.97 -3.00
CA ALA A 168 42.67 4.40 -1.85
C ALA A 168 42.43 2.95 -1.37
N GLU A 169 43.53 2.29 -0.96
CA GLU A 169 43.64 0.99 -0.27
C GLU A 169 42.45 0.70 0.65
N SER A 170 41.87 -0.51 0.59
CA SER A 170 40.69 -0.88 1.38
C SER A 170 40.92 -0.51 2.85
N ASP A 171 40.25 0.55 3.28
CA ASP A 171 40.43 1.12 4.60
C ASP A 171 40.03 0.05 5.63
N LEU A 172 40.67 0.03 6.79
CA LEU A 172 40.27 -0.87 7.87
C LEU A 172 38.78 -0.68 8.24
N VAL A 173 38.26 0.53 7.99
CA VAL A 173 36.84 0.85 8.10
C VAL A 173 36.04 0.19 6.99
N ASP A 174 36.52 0.16 5.75
CA ASP A 174 35.83 -0.49 4.63
C ASP A 174 35.76 -2.01 4.80
N VAL A 175 36.82 -2.64 5.33
CA VAL A 175 36.80 -4.08 5.69
C VAL A 175 35.72 -4.36 6.74
N VAL A 176 35.64 -3.52 7.77
CA VAL A 176 34.66 -3.68 8.85
C VAL A 176 33.24 -3.32 8.39
N VAL A 177 33.07 -2.32 7.54
CA VAL A 177 31.78 -1.95 6.93
C VAL A 177 31.27 -3.07 6.03
N SER A 178 32.13 -3.66 5.21
CA SER A 178 31.80 -4.81 4.36
C SER A 178 31.33 -6.00 5.21
N TYR A 179 32.06 -6.29 6.29
CA TYR A 179 31.69 -7.38 7.20
C TYR A 179 30.38 -7.10 7.95
N ILE A 180 30.20 -5.90 8.50
CA ILE A 180 28.96 -5.48 9.16
C ILE A 180 27.79 -5.60 8.18
N SER A 181 27.95 -5.14 6.93
CA SER A 181 26.91 -5.22 5.91
C SER A 181 26.42 -6.64 5.64
N SER A 182 27.32 -7.63 5.77
CA SER A 182 26.99 -9.04 5.56
C SER A 182 26.53 -9.78 6.82
N HIS A 183 26.79 -9.23 8.02
CA HIS A 183 26.58 -9.94 9.30
C HIS A 183 25.76 -9.16 10.34
N TYR A 184 25.18 -8.00 9.99
CA TYR A 184 24.50 -7.12 10.95
C TYR A 184 23.34 -7.78 11.70
N ARG A 185 22.76 -8.87 11.20
CA ARG A 185 21.68 -9.63 11.85
C ARG A 185 22.15 -10.46 13.04
N GLN A 186 23.46 -10.66 13.19
CA GLN A 186 24.06 -11.47 14.26
C GLN A 186 24.43 -10.62 15.48
N ASN A 187 24.70 -11.25 16.62
CA ASN A 187 25.21 -10.54 17.78
C ASN A 187 26.70 -10.20 17.57
N LEU A 188 26.99 -8.99 17.07
CA LEU A 188 28.34 -8.52 16.80
C LEU A 188 28.96 -7.87 18.03
N GLU A 189 30.18 -8.27 18.39
CA GLU A 189 30.95 -7.59 19.43
C GLU A 189 32.05 -6.69 18.85
N LEU A 190 32.25 -5.53 19.47
CA LEU A 190 33.25 -4.55 19.05
C LEU A 190 34.68 -5.12 19.03
N LYS A 191 34.98 -6.09 19.89
CA LYS A 191 36.28 -6.78 19.94
C LYS A 191 36.51 -7.65 18.70
N GLU A 192 35.46 -8.28 18.17
CA GLU A 192 35.53 -9.14 16.98
C GLU A 192 35.76 -8.28 15.72
N LEU A 193 35.06 -7.15 15.62
CA LEU A 193 35.26 -6.19 14.52
C LEU A 193 36.68 -5.62 14.51
N ALA A 194 37.26 -5.37 15.68
CA ALA A 194 38.63 -4.89 15.79
C ALA A 194 39.65 -5.98 15.40
N ALA A 195 39.41 -7.23 15.82
CA ALA A 195 40.24 -8.37 15.46
C ALA A 195 40.22 -8.66 13.95
N LEU A 196 39.04 -8.57 13.32
CA LEU A 196 38.87 -8.71 11.87
C LEU A 196 39.70 -7.68 11.09
N ALA A 197 39.72 -6.44 11.58
CA ALA A 197 40.50 -5.35 11.00
C ALA A 197 41.99 -5.37 11.37
N GLY A 198 42.44 -6.38 12.12
CA GLY A 198 43.82 -6.48 12.60
C GLY A 198 44.25 -5.32 13.51
N CYS A 199 43.33 -4.67 14.21
CA CYS A 199 43.60 -3.46 14.99
C CYS A 199 43.03 -3.49 16.42
N SER A 200 43.39 -2.50 17.23
CA SER A 200 42.80 -2.36 18.57
C SER A 200 41.40 -1.73 18.50
N VAL A 201 40.53 -2.06 19.45
CA VAL A 201 39.18 -1.47 19.58
C VAL A 201 39.22 0.08 19.57
N ARG A 202 40.19 0.67 20.27
CA ARG A 202 40.35 2.13 20.33
C ARG A 202 40.72 2.73 18.97
N GLN A 203 41.56 2.05 18.21
CA GLN A 203 41.95 2.47 16.86
C GLN A 203 40.76 2.37 15.91
N LEU A 204 40.00 1.27 15.96
CA LEU A 204 38.80 1.09 15.15
C LEU A 204 37.78 2.19 15.43
N GLN A 205 37.43 2.44 16.70
CA GLN A 205 36.48 3.49 17.08
C GLN A 205 36.93 4.88 16.62
N ARG A 206 38.22 5.20 16.76
CA ARG A 206 38.77 6.50 16.34
C ARG A 206 38.63 6.66 14.82
N ARG A 207 38.99 5.64 14.04
CA ARG A 207 38.95 5.65 12.58
C ARG A 207 37.51 5.69 12.04
N PHE A 208 36.62 4.86 12.58
CA PHE A 208 35.19 4.92 12.28
C PHE A 208 34.58 6.30 12.53
N LYS A 209 34.93 6.94 13.66
CA LYS A 209 34.46 8.29 13.96
C LYS A 209 35.06 9.35 13.04
N GLN A 210 36.27 9.14 12.52
CA GLN A 210 36.90 10.06 11.56
C GLN A 210 36.30 9.94 10.17
N GLU A 211 35.99 8.72 9.72
CA GLU A 211 35.58 8.45 8.33
C GLU A 211 34.06 8.36 8.15
N LYS A 212 33.36 7.70 9.07
CA LYS A 212 31.89 7.52 9.03
C LYS A 212 31.15 8.43 10.01
N GLN A 213 31.88 9.24 10.78
CA GLN A 213 31.33 10.15 11.80
C GLN A 213 30.51 9.46 12.90
N LEU A 214 30.62 8.13 13.02
CA LEU A 214 29.85 7.27 13.90
C LEU A 214 30.76 6.22 14.54
N GLY A 215 30.38 5.70 15.71
CA GLY A 215 31.03 4.52 16.28
C GLY A 215 30.65 3.24 15.53
N PRO A 216 31.48 2.18 15.55
CA PRO A 216 31.19 0.93 14.83
C PRO A 216 29.87 0.27 15.24
N MET A 217 29.55 0.25 16.54
CA MET A 217 28.27 -0.31 17.01
C MET A 217 27.09 0.62 16.71
N GLU A 218 27.31 1.93 16.61
CA GLU A 218 26.28 2.87 16.17
C GLU A 218 25.97 2.67 14.69
N TYR A 219 27.00 2.37 13.88
CA TYR A 219 26.86 2.00 12.47
C TYR A 219 26.06 0.70 12.29
N VAL A 220 26.31 -0.33 13.12
CA VAL A 220 25.49 -1.56 13.13
C VAL A 220 24.02 -1.24 13.44
N ILE A 221 23.77 -0.38 14.43
CA ILE A 221 22.41 0.04 14.80
C ILE A 221 21.76 0.78 13.64
N GLN A 222 22.45 1.75 13.03
CA GLN A 222 21.96 2.47 11.86
C GLN A 222 21.56 1.51 10.74
N LEU A 223 22.43 0.58 10.37
CA LEU A 223 22.17 -0.36 9.28
C LEU A 223 20.96 -1.26 9.59
N ARG A 224 20.79 -1.70 10.84
CA ARG A 224 19.59 -2.44 11.29
C ARG A 224 18.33 -1.58 11.19
N MET A 225 18.41 -0.31 11.58
CA MET A 225 17.25 0.60 11.53
C MET A 225 16.84 0.90 10.08
N GLU A 226 17.80 1.10 9.18
CA GLU A 226 17.54 1.34 7.76
C GLU A 226 16.93 0.12 7.06
N ASN A 227 17.45 -1.08 7.31
CA ASN A 227 16.88 -2.31 6.78
C ASN A 227 15.50 -2.61 7.38
N ALA A 228 15.32 -2.36 8.69
CA ALA A 228 14.01 -2.43 9.33
C ALA A 228 13.01 -1.48 8.66
N SER A 229 13.41 -0.22 8.43
CA SER A 229 12.60 0.76 7.71
C SER A 229 12.16 0.22 6.36
N ARG A 230 13.07 -0.31 5.54
CA ARG A 230 12.70 -0.89 4.23
C ARG A 230 11.73 -2.05 4.35
N MET A 231 11.92 -2.98 5.28
CA MET A 231 10.97 -4.06 5.53
C MET A 231 9.62 -3.55 6.03
N LEU A 232 9.62 -2.42 6.75
CA LEU A 232 8.39 -1.74 7.15
C LEU A 232 7.66 -1.15 5.93
N HIS A 233 8.39 -0.66 4.92
CA HIS A 233 7.84 -0.08 3.69
C HIS A 233 7.38 -1.10 2.64
N HIS A 234 8.12 -2.18 2.45
CA HIS A 234 8.01 -3.02 1.24
C HIS A 234 7.53 -4.46 1.50
N THR A 235 7.26 -4.81 2.76
CA THR A 235 6.84 -6.17 3.11
C THR A 235 5.74 -6.18 4.14
N ASP A 236 5.01 -7.29 4.15
CA ASP A 236 3.93 -7.51 5.09
C ASP A 236 4.36 -8.11 6.43
N ALA A 237 5.67 -8.28 6.61
CA ALA A 237 6.25 -8.91 7.78
C ALA A 237 5.80 -8.19 9.07
N SER A 238 5.46 -8.94 10.11
CA SER A 238 5.08 -8.35 11.38
C SER A 238 6.26 -7.60 12.03
N ILE A 239 5.98 -6.67 12.94
CA ILE A 239 7.05 -5.94 13.68
C ILE A 239 7.93 -6.93 14.48
N GLY A 240 7.35 -8.04 14.93
CA GLY A 240 8.08 -9.13 15.59
C GLY A 240 9.04 -9.84 14.63
N GLU A 241 8.57 -10.23 13.45
CA GLU A 241 9.42 -10.87 12.42
C GLU A 241 10.55 -9.94 11.95
N ILE A 242 10.28 -8.64 11.84
CA ILE A 242 11.31 -7.65 11.52
C ILE A 242 12.32 -7.52 12.65
N ALA A 243 11.87 -7.49 13.91
CA ALA A 243 12.77 -7.46 15.06
C ALA A 243 13.73 -8.67 15.06
N ASP A 244 13.19 -9.87 14.85
CA ASP A 244 13.97 -11.11 14.78
C ASP A 244 14.95 -11.09 13.61
N LYS A 245 14.51 -10.69 12.40
CA LYS A 245 15.37 -10.56 11.22
C LYS A 245 16.48 -9.53 11.39
N MET A 246 16.28 -8.50 12.21
CA MET A 246 17.29 -7.48 12.53
C MET A 246 18.21 -7.87 13.70
N GLY A 247 18.08 -9.08 14.25
CA GLY A 247 18.92 -9.59 15.32
C GLY A 247 18.51 -9.11 16.72
N TYR A 248 17.26 -8.70 16.91
CA TYR A 248 16.71 -8.34 18.23
C TYR A 248 15.89 -9.50 18.78
N ARG A 249 16.20 -9.94 20.01
CA ARG A 249 15.44 -10.99 20.72
C ARG A 249 14.13 -10.51 21.33
N ASP A 250 13.93 -9.19 21.39
CA ASP A 250 12.78 -8.55 22.02
C ASP A 250 12.23 -7.45 21.11
N MET A 251 11.02 -7.69 20.60
CA MET A 251 10.26 -6.76 19.75
C MET A 251 10.04 -5.38 20.41
N TYR A 252 9.85 -5.33 21.73
CA TYR A 252 9.65 -4.07 22.46
C TYR A 252 10.95 -3.29 22.58
N TYR A 253 12.08 -3.97 22.77
CA TYR A 253 13.40 -3.33 22.73
C TYR A 253 13.71 -2.77 21.34
N PHE A 254 13.47 -3.56 20.29
CA PHE A 254 13.57 -3.11 18.90
C PHE A 254 12.68 -1.87 18.65
N SER A 255 11.42 -1.90 19.07
CA SER A 255 10.49 -0.78 18.87
C SER A 255 10.95 0.52 19.55
N ARG A 256 11.55 0.43 20.75
CA ARG A 256 12.15 1.58 21.44
C ARG A 256 13.39 2.09 20.73
N ALA A 257 14.26 1.19 20.27
CA ALA A 257 15.47 1.54 19.53
C ALA A 257 15.12 2.26 18.21
N PHE A 258 14.15 1.71 17.47
CA PHE A 258 13.64 2.29 16.24
C PHE A 258 12.98 3.65 16.45
N LYS A 259 12.13 3.79 17.48
CA LYS A 259 11.56 5.10 17.86
C LYS A 259 12.64 6.12 18.22
N LYS A 260 13.69 5.69 18.93
CA LYS A 260 14.81 6.57 19.28
C LYS A 260 15.56 7.05 18.03
N TYR A 261 15.67 6.20 17.00
CA TYR A 261 16.39 6.50 15.76
C TYR A 261 15.57 7.37 14.79
N TYR A 262 14.32 6.99 14.50
CA TYR A 262 13.45 7.65 13.52
C TYR A 262 12.44 8.64 14.13
N GLY A 263 12.43 8.81 15.45
CA GLY A 263 11.48 9.67 16.16
C GLY A 263 10.07 9.08 16.34
N VAL A 264 9.68 8.11 15.50
CA VAL A 264 8.38 7.42 15.56
C VAL A 264 8.53 5.90 15.67
N PRO A 265 7.61 5.19 16.36
CA PRO A 265 7.66 3.73 16.48
C PRO A 265 7.56 3.01 15.11
N PRO A 266 8.13 1.80 14.94
CA PRO A 266 8.14 1.04 13.68
C PRO A 266 6.78 0.93 12.98
N LEU A 267 5.73 0.63 13.74
CA LEU A 267 4.39 0.49 13.19
C LEU A 267 3.86 1.83 12.69
N ARG A 268 4.09 2.91 13.44
CA ARG A 268 3.69 4.26 13.03
C ARG A 268 4.52 4.71 11.83
N TYR A 269 5.81 4.38 11.81
CA TYR A 269 6.69 4.58 10.67
C TYR A 269 6.18 3.87 9.41
N ARG A 270 5.79 2.58 9.50
CA ARG A 270 5.13 1.83 8.42
C ARG A 270 3.81 2.45 7.96
N ILE A 271 3.00 2.92 8.89
CA ILE A 271 1.72 3.54 8.58
C ILE A 271 1.94 4.89 7.88
N ASP A 272 2.92 5.67 8.34
CA ASP A 272 3.27 6.96 7.76
C ASP A 272 3.92 6.79 6.38
N ALA A 273 4.74 5.76 6.22
CA ALA A 273 5.26 5.26 4.95
C ALA A 273 4.18 4.84 3.95
N ALA A 274 3.19 4.06 4.41
CA ALA A 274 2.07 3.59 3.59
C ALA A 274 1.12 4.74 3.20
N LYS A 275 1.20 5.92 3.82
CA LYS A 275 0.45 7.11 3.37
C LYS A 275 0.99 7.68 2.05
N GLU A 276 2.19 7.33 1.62
CA GLU A 276 2.74 7.70 0.30
C GLU A 276 2.47 6.66 -0.80
N THR A 277 1.95 5.46 -0.48
CA THR A 277 1.75 4.42 -1.51
C THR A 277 0.44 3.62 -1.42
N ASP A 278 -0.17 3.37 -0.26
CA ASP A 278 -1.56 2.85 -0.21
C ASP A 278 -2.16 2.76 1.21
N ALA A 279 -3.35 3.35 1.40
CA ALA A 279 -3.96 3.59 2.71
C ALA A 279 -4.67 2.37 3.36
N ASN A 280 -4.99 1.32 2.60
CA ASN A 280 -5.74 0.15 3.06
C ASN A 280 -4.87 -0.89 3.79
N TYR A 281 -3.57 -0.90 3.52
CA TYR A 281 -2.61 -1.83 4.12
C TYR A 281 -2.23 -1.47 5.57
N ALA A 282 -2.21 -0.17 5.88
CA ALA A 282 -1.94 0.37 7.21
C ALA A 282 -3.01 -0.01 8.26
N GLN A 283 -4.27 -0.18 7.84
CA GLN A 283 -5.41 -0.52 8.72
C GLN A 283 -5.47 -2.01 9.09
N SER A 284 -5.00 -2.92 8.22
CA SER A 284 -5.00 -4.36 8.52
C SER A 284 -3.99 -4.73 9.62
N LEU A 285 -2.83 -4.06 9.64
CA LEU A 285 -1.76 -4.31 10.61
C LEU A 285 -2.04 -3.79 12.03
N LEU A 286 -2.87 -2.74 12.16
CA LEU A 286 -3.32 -2.21 13.45
C LEU A 286 -4.32 -3.14 14.16
N ARG A 287 -5.02 -3.99 13.39
CA ARG A 287 -6.08 -4.88 13.88
C ARG A 287 -5.56 -6.07 14.71
N ASN A 288 -4.27 -6.42 14.58
CA ASN A 288 -3.66 -7.57 15.28
C ASN A 288 -3.03 -7.26 16.66
N ARG A 289 -3.28 -6.10 17.26
CA ARG A 289 -2.96 -5.85 18.68
C ARG A 289 -4.23 -5.66 19.51
N MET A 290 -4.90 -6.74 19.88
CA MET A 290 -5.63 -6.77 21.15
C MET A 290 -5.72 -8.21 21.68
N ALA A 291 -4.58 -8.72 22.16
CA ALA A 291 -4.55 -9.74 23.20
C ALA A 291 -3.25 -9.59 24.01
N SER A 292 -3.22 -8.60 24.91
CA SER A 292 -2.50 -8.74 26.18
C SER A 292 -2.91 -7.62 27.12
N SER A 293 -3.49 -8.04 28.24
CA SER A 293 -3.87 -7.29 29.41
C SER A 293 -2.76 -6.40 29.97
N TYR A 294 -3.06 -5.13 30.21
CA TYR A 294 -2.78 -4.41 31.46
C TYR A 294 -3.76 -3.24 31.53
N GLU A 295 -4.67 -3.30 32.50
CA GLU A 295 -5.42 -2.12 32.95
C GLU A 295 -4.41 -1.08 33.42
N SER A 296 -4.34 0.03 32.71
CA SER A 296 -3.64 1.23 33.09
C SER A 296 -4.69 2.33 33.18
N ASP A 297 -4.65 3.12 34.25
CA ASP A 297 -5.45 4.32 34.52
C ASP A 297 -5.28 5.46 33.49
N GLN A 298 -4.90 5.16 32.25
CA GLN A 298 -4.79 6.12 31.16
C GLN A 298 -6.15 6.31 30.48
N VAL A 299 -6.61 7.56 30.46
CA VAL A 299 -7.80 8.00 29.73
C VAL A 299 -7.69 7.53 28.27
N PRO A 300 -8.69 6.79 27.73
CA PRO A 300 -8.65 6.32 26.35
C PRO A 300 -8.53 7.50 25.38
N VAL A 301 -7.70 7.38 24.36
CA VAL A 301 -7.50 8.43 23.34
C VAL A 301 -7.96 7.91 21.99
N ILE A 302 -8.87 8.65 21.34
CA ILE A 302 -9.33 8.39 19.98
C ILE A 302 -8.51 9.24 19.02
N CYS A 303 -7.73 8.59 18.16
CA CYS A 303 -7.03 9.27 17.07
C CYS A 303 -8.00 9.47 15.89
N HIS A 304 -7.98 10.66 15.30
CA HIS A 304 -8.78 11.02 14.13
C HIS A 304 -7.95 11.92 13.19
N MET A 305 -8.48 12.24 12.00
CA MET A 305 -7.72 12.95 10.96
C MET A 305 -7.22 14.35 11.36
N ARG A 306 -7.80 14.94 12.41
CA ARG A 306 -7.48 16.28 12.89
C ARG A 306 -6.77 16.28 14.25
N GLY A 307 -6.38 15.12 14.76
CA GLY A 307 -5.59 14.99 15.99
C GLY A 307 -6.02 13.85 16.90
N GLU A 308 -5.89 14.10 18.20
CA GLU A 308 -6.17 13.15 19.27
C GLU A 308 -7.27 13.69 20.17
N TYR A 309 -8.23 12.84 20.55
CA TYR A 309 -9.34 13.17 21.43
C TYR A 309 -9.30 12.29 22.68
N PRO A 310 -8.91 12.83 23.85
CA PRO A 310 -8.96 12.09 25.10
C PRO A 310 -10.42 11.96 25.57
N VAL A 311 -10.87 10.71 25.74
CA VAL A 311 -12.21 10.35 26.20
C VAL A 311 -12.29 10.51 27.72
N THR A 312 -12.38 11.76 28.17
CA THR A 312 -12.48 12.09 29.61
C THR A 312 -13.87 11.82 30.19
N ARG A 313 -14.91 11.82 29.33
CA ARG A 313 -16.29 11.44 29.64
C ARG A 313 -16.98 10.89 28.40
N SER A 314 -17.98 10.04 28.58
CA SER A 314 -18.80 9.56 27.46
C SER A 314 -19.73 10.68 26.96
N PRO A 315 -19.73 10.99 25.65
CA PRO A 315 -20.60 12.02 25.07
C PRO A 315 -22.07 11.61 25.17
N GLN A 316 -22.95 12.59 25.37
CA GLN A 316 -24.38 12.39 25.60
C GLN A 316 -25.25 12.94 24.47
N ARG A 317 -24.80 13.98 23.74
CA ARG A 317 -25.49 14.59 22.60
C ARG A 317 -24.59 14.57 21.37
N ILE A 318 -24.58 13.42 20.70
CA ILE A 318 -23.75 13.21 19.50
C ILE A 318 -24.51 13.67 18.25
N ALA A 319 -23.89 14.53 17.46
CA ALA A 319 -24.30 14.83 16.09
C ALA A 319 -23.43 14.04 15.10
N VAL A 320 -24.04 13.35 14.14
CA VAL A 320 -23.33 12.61 13.10
C VAL A 320 -23.62 13.17 11.72
N LEU A 321 -22.57 13.45 10.96
CA LEU A 321 -22.67 13.98 9.59
C LEU A 321 -22.48 12.91 8.52
N ASP A 322 -22.57 11.64 8.91
CA ASP A 322 -22.66 10.50 8.00
C ASP A 322 -23.63 9.48 8.60
N VAL A 323 -24.58 9.01 7.81
CA VAL A 323 -25.59 8.05 8.25
C VAL A 323 -24.96 6.74 8.71
N GLN A 324 -23.78 6.38 8.18
CA GLN A 324 -23.06 5.20 8.65
C GLN A 324 -22.77 5.29 10.16
N TYR A 325 -22.45 6.48 10.69
CA TYR A 325 -22.17 6.66 12.12
C TYR A 325 -23.45 6.62 12.97
N ALA A 326 -24.60 7.00 12.41
CA ALA A 326 -25.88 6.80 13.08
C ALA A 326 -26.17 5.32 13.31
N ASP A 327 -25.93 4.48 12.28
CA ASP A 327 -26.06 3.02 12.39
C ASP A 327 -25.09 2.43 13.44
N HIS A 328 -23.82 2.89 13.49
CA HIS A 328 -22.88 2.45 14.53
C HIS A 328 -23.36 2.76 15.95
N LEU A 329 -23.94 3.95 16.18
CA LEU A 329 -24.49 4.29 17.49
C LEU A 329 -25.70 3.43 17.83
N LEU A 330 -26.61 3.23 16.88
CA LEU A 330 -27.79 2.39 17.08
C LEU A 330 -27.42 0.94 17.40
N ALA A 331 -26.41 0.39 16.72
CA ALA A 331 -25.90 -0.94 17.00
C ALA A 331 -25.38 -1.09 18.45
N LEU A 332 -24.86 -0.01 19.04
CA LEU A 332 -24.44 0.06 20.45
C LEU A 332 -25.58 0.42 21.42
N GLY A 333 -26.82 0.47 20.93
CA GLY A 333 -28.00 0.83 21.70
C GLY A 333 -28.11 2.31 22.02
N LEU A 334 -27.53 3.19 21.20
CA LEU A 334 -27.53 4.65 21.39
C LEU A 334 -28.18 5.34 20.19
N SER A 335 -28.98 6.37 20.44
CA SER A 335 -29.54 7.22 19.38
C SER A 335 -28.77 8.54 19.30
N PRO A 336 -28.30 8.96 18.10
CA PRO A 336 -27.71 10.28 17.94
C PRO A 336 -28.77 11.38 18.16
N ALA A 337 -28.33 12.51 18.69
CA ALA A 337 -29.18 13.69 18.84
C ALA A 337 -29.56 14.29 17.48
N GLY A 338 -28.66 14.18 16.49
CA GLY A 338 -28.94 14.55 15.11
C GLY A 338 -28.10 13.75 14.12
N SER A 339 -28.65 13.51 12.95
CA SER A 339 -27.99 12.83 11.84
C SER A 339 -28.35 13.53 10.53
N VAL A 340 -27.44 13.51 9.55
CA VAL A 340 -27.82 13.79 8.16
C VAL A 340 -28.80 12.72 7.65
N GLY A 341 -29.59 13.07 6.63
CA GLY A 341 -30.55 12.20 5.96
C GLY A 341 -30.28 12.05 4.47
N LEU A 342 -31.14 11.28 3.82
CA LEU A 342 -31.15 11.03 2.37
C LEU A 342 -32.24 11.85 1.69
N GLY A 343 -32.06 12.18 0.41
CA GLY A 343 -33.07 12.83 -0.44
C GLY A 343 -32.69 14.24 -0.87
N SER A 344 -33.33 14.73 -1.94
CA SER A 344 -33.08 16.05 -2.54
C SER A 344 -34.14 17.11 -2.19
N GLY A 345 -35.31 16.70 -1.70
CA GLY A 345 -36.41 17.60 -1.33
C GLY A 345 -36.95 17.36 0.08
N THR A 346 -37.38 16.14 0.38
CA THR A 346 -37.77 15.73 1.75
C THR A 346 -36.75 14.75 2.29
N PHE A 347 -36.00 15.22 3.29
CA PHE A 347 -34.97 14.39 3.91
C PHE A 347 -35.59 13.31 4.78
N HIS A 348 -35.03 12.11 4.70
CA HIS A 348 -35.48 10.97 5.50
C HIS A 348 -34.31 10.05 5.83
N PHE A 349 -34.46 9.23 6.87
CA PHE A 349 -33.46 8.22 7.21
C PHE A 349 -33.65 6.93 6.39
N PRO A 350 -32.56 6.16 6.16
CA PRO A 350 -32.65 4.86 5.50
C PRO A 350 -33.65 3.95 6.20
N GLN A 351 -34.38 3.16 5.43
CA GLN A 351 -35.50 2.36 5.93
C GLN A 351 -35.09 1.41 7.07
N TYR A 352 -33.94 0.75 6.95
CA TYR A 352 -33.49 -0.27 7.91
C TYR A 352 -33.15 0.28 9.30
N ILE A 353 -32.80 1.57 9.43
CA ILE A 353 -32.50 2.22 10.73
C ILE A 353 -33.51 3.30 11.12
N ARG A 354 -34.50 3.61 10.26
CA ARG A 354 -35.46 4.69 10.48
C ARG A 354 -36.19 4.57 11.82
N ALA A 355 -36.54 3.36 12.24
CA ALA A 355 -37.21 3.12 13.52
C ALA A 355 -36.32 3.48 14.72
N GLY A 356 -35.01 3.22 14.64
CA GLY A 356 -34.05 3.55 15.70
C GLY A 356 -33.73 5.04 15.81
N LEU A 357 -33.96 5.80 14.73
CA LEU A 357 -33.74 7.25 14.66
C LEU A 357 -35.02 8.07 14.94
N GLN A 358 -36.04 7.46 15.55
CA GLN A 358 -37.19 8.20 16.03
C GLN A 358 -36.75 9.23 17.08
N GLY A 359 -36.93 10.52 16.78
CA GLY A 359 -36.51 11.63 17.65
C GLY A 359 -35.11 12.20 17.34
N THR A 360 -34.38 11.65 16.37
CA THR A 360 -33.13 12.24 15.86
C THR A 360 -33.44 13.40 14.92
N GLU A 361 -32.84 14.58 15.16
CA GLU A 361 -33.01 15.74 14.27
C GLU A 361 -32.27 15.52 12.94
N ILE A 362 -32.92 15.89 11.82
CA ILE A 362 -32.27 15.81 10.51
C ILE A 362 -31.38 17.05 10.30
N LEU A 363 -30.09 16.81 10.06
CA LEU A 363 -29.04 17.82 9.95
C LEU A 363 -28.65 18.14 8.51
N GLY A 364 -29.57 18.02 7.54
CA GLY A 364 -29.30 18.19 6.11
C GLY A 364 -28.87 16.87 5.44
N THR A 365 -28.03 16.96 4.41
CA THR A 365 -27.50 15.78 3.70
C THR A 365 -26.03 15.57 4.01
N TYR A 366 -25.50 14.42 3.61
CA TYR A 366 -24.07 14.10 3.73
C TYR A 366 -23.18 15.15 3.02
N GLU A 367 -23.51 15.54 1.79
CA GLU A 367 -22.73 16.50 1.03
C GLU A 367 -22.93 17.94 1.53
N TYR A 368 -24.12 18.24 2.05
CA TYR A 368 -24.54 19.58 2.43
C TYR A 368 -25.22 19.57 3.81
N PRO A 369 -24.45 19.44 4.91
CA PRO A 369 -25.01 19.49 6.25
C PRO A 369 -25.54 20.90 6.57
N ASN A 370 -26.68 20.95 7.25
CA ASN A 370 -27.26 22.18 7.76
C ASN A 370 -26.54 22.62 9.05
N LEU A 371 -25.50 23.44 8.90
CA LEU A 371 -24.68 23.90 10.02
C LEU A 371 -25.47 24.69 11.08
N LEU A 372 -26.52 25.43 10.68
CA LEU A 372 -27.37 26.14 11.64
C LEU A 372 -28.20 25.16 12.49
N ALA A 373 -28.64 24.04 11.91
CA ALA A 373 -29.29 22.98 12.67
C ALA A 373 -28.31 22.30 13.63
N VAL A 374 -27.06 22.07 13.22
CA VAL A 374 -26.00 21.54 14.12
C VAL A 374 -25.75 22.49 15.29
N GLU A 375 -25.64 23.80 15.03
CA GLU A 375 -25.47 24.83 16.06
C GLU A 375 -26.66 24.85 17.04
N ARG A 376 -27.90 24.86 16.52
CA ARG A 376 -29.13 24.82 17.33
C ARG A 376 -29.22 23.53 18.16
N LEU A 377 -28.77 22.41 17.61
CA LEU A 377 -28.72 21.14 18.32
C LEU A 377 -27.77 21.22 19.53
N SER A 378 -26.76 22.10 19.56
CA SER A 378 -25.83 22.18 20.71
C SER A 378 -25.29 20.78 21.14
N PRO A 379 -24.67 20.02 20.21
CA PRO A 379 -24.08 18.73 20.54
C PRO A 379 -22.89 18.88 21.49
N ASP A 380 -22.55 17.82 22.22
CA ASP A 380 -21.30 17.74 22.98
C ASP A 380 -20.18 17.01 22.22
N LEU A 381 -20.51 16.42 21.07
CA LEU A 381 -19.57 15.84 20.12
C LEU A 381 -20.17 15.83 18.71
N ILE A 382 -19.35 16.17 17.71
CA ILE A 382 -19.68 16.05 16.29
C ILE A 382 -18.78 14.98 15.67
N ILE A 383 -19.36 14.06 14.90
CA ILE A 383 -18.61 13.02 14.17
C ILE A 383 -18.88 13.14 12.68
N CYS A 384 -17.82 13.23 11.88
CA CYS A 384 -17.90 13.44 10.44
C CYS A 384 -16.79 12.71 9.68
N THR A 385 -16.76 12.94 8.36
CA THR A 385 -15.72 12.45 7.43
C THR A 385 -14.88 13.60 6.87
N GLU A 386 -13.80 13.27 6.18
CA GLU A 386 -12.95 14.20 5.42
C GLU A 386 -13.71 15.03 4.37
N VAL A 387 -14.88 14.57 3.90
CA VAL A 387 -15.77 15.34 3.00
C VAL A 387 -16.21 16.66 3.64
N HIS A 388 -16.26 16.69 4.98
CA HIS A 388 -16.71 17.84 5.76
C HIS A 388 -15.55 18.75 6.22
N ASP A 389 -14.31 18.52 5.77
CA ASP A 389 -13.14 19.28 6.24
C ASP A 389 -13.28 20.80 5.98
N GLN A 390 -13.92 21.19 4.89
CA GLN A 390 -14.29 22.59 4.60
C GLN A 390 -15.12 23.27 5.70
N TYR A 391 -15.84 22.50 6.53
CA TYR A 391 -16.66 23.00 7.63
C TYR A 391 -15.98 22.86 9.00
N TYR A 392 -14.78 22.29 9.09
CA TYR A 392 -14.12 21.93 10.34
C TYR A 392 -14.02 23.09 11.33
N GLU A 393 -13.56 24.26 10.87
CA GLU A 393 -13.41 25.45 11.72
C GLU A 393 -14.74 25.96 12.29
N ARG A 394 -15.84 25.81 11.54
CA ARG A 394 -17.18 26.17 12.02
C ARG A 394 -17.71 25.15 13.00
N LEU A 395 -17.60 23.86 12.67
CA LEU A 395 -18.05 22.77 13.53
C LEU A 395 -17.30 22.75 14.87
N SER A 396 -15.99 23.03 14.86
CA SER A 396 -15.14 23.07 16.06
C SER A 396 -15.49 24.21 17.02
N ARG A 397 -16.20 25.26 16.55
CA ARG A 397 -16.75 26.31 17.43
C ARG A 397 -18.04 25.88 18.13
N VAL A 398 -18.69 24.81 17.66
CA VAL A 398 -19.91 24.27 18.24
C VAL A 398 -19.57 23.22 19.30
N ALA A 399 -18.77 22.22 18.94
CA ALA A 399 -18.37 21.11 19.79
C ALA A 399 -17.06 20.49 19.30
N PRO A 400 -16.38 19.65 20.10
CA PRO A 400 -15.28 18.81 19.61
C PRO A 400 -15.70 17.99 18.37
N VAL A 401 -14.79 17.87 17.40
CA VAL A 401 -15.07 17.20 16.11
C VAL A 401 -14.14 15.99 15.93
N LEU A 402 -14.72 14.81 15.79
CA LEU A 402 -14.01 13.60 15.35
C LEU A 402 -14.22 13.41 13.85
N MET A 403 -13.11 13.35 13.10
CA MET A 403 -13.13 13.24 11.64
C MET A 403 -12.40 11.96 11.22
N PHE A 404 -13.12 11.03 10.61
CA PHE A 404 -12.57 9.76 10.13
C PHE A 404 -12.54 9.71 8.60
N LYS A 405 -11.70 8.86 8.03
CA LYS A 405 -11.76 8.59 6.58
C LYS A 405 -13.11 7.95 6.27
N ARG A 406 -13.74 8.36 5.18
CA ARG A 406 -15.05 7.83 4.75
C ARG A 406 -14.96 6.31 4.69
N ASN A 407 -13.94 5.79 4.01
CA ASN A 407 -13.70 4.36 3.77
C ASN A 407 -13.01 3.63 4.93
N GLU A 408 -12.92 4.21 6.13
CA GLU A 408 -12.48 3.48 7.32
C GLU A 408 -13.35 2.22 7.54
N SER A 409 -12.72 1.15 8.02
CA SER A 409 -13.42 -0.10 8.30
C SER A 409 -14.51 0.11 9.34
N TRP A 410 -15.72 -0.39 9.06
CA TRP A 410 -16.83 -0.33 10.02
C TRP A 410 -16.49 -1.04 11.34
N GLN A 411 -15.66 -2.10 11.28
CA GLN A 411 -15.19 -2.80 12.46
C GLN A 411 -14.28 -1.90 13.33
N THR A 412 -13.42 -1.11 12.68
CA THR A 412 -12.60 -0.10 13.34
C THR A 412 -13.49 0.98 13.96
N ILE A 413 -14.42 1.56 13.20
CA ILE A 413 -15.34 2.60 13.69
C ILE A 413 -16.19 2.08 14.86
N LEU A 414 -16.74 0.87 14.77
CA LEU A 414 -17.52 0.27 15.86
C LEU A 414 -16.69 0.09 17.13
N SER A 415 -15.43 -0.33 16.98
CA SER A 415 -14.51 -0.44 18.13
C SER A 415 -14.24 0.93 18.74
N LEU A 416 -13.95 1.95 17.93
CA LEU A 416 -13.74 3.33 18.40
C LEU A 416 -15.00 3.90 19.05
N PHE A 417 -16.19 3.60 18.56
CA PHE A 417 -17.44 4.07 19.15
C PHE A 417 -17.74 3.33 20.46
N GLY A 418 -17.42 2.03 20.55
CA GLY A 418 -17.47 1.28 21.80
C GLY A 418 -16.54 1.85 22.87
N GLU A 419 -15.34 2.29 22.47
CA GLU A 419 -14.40 3.02 23.32
C GLU A 419 -14.98 4.38 23.76
N LEU A 420 -15.39 5.20 22.80
CA LEU A 420 -15.93 6.55 22.99
C LEU A 420 -17.16 6.59 23.92
N THR A 421 -18.03 5.58 23.81
CA THR A 421 -19.33 5.55 24.49
C THR A 421 -19.37 4.63 25.71
N GLY A 422 -18.24 3.99 26.06
CA GLY A 422 -18.18 3.01 27.16
C GLY A 422 -18.84 1.66 26.84
N LYS A 423 -19.21 1.42 25.59
CA LYS A 423 -19.87 0.20 25.09
C LYS A 423 -18.90 -0.83 24.50
N ARG A 424 -17.65 -0.89 24.98
CA ARG A 424 -16.58 -1.79 24.48
C ARG A 424 -17.01 -3.26 24.39
N ALA A 425 -17.68 -3.76 25.42
CA ALA A 425 -18.14 -5.16 25.45
C ALA A 425 -19.20 -5.45 24.38
N GLU A 426 -20.11 -4.50 24.14
CA GLU A 426 -21.16 -4.61 23.14
C GLU A 426 -20.58 -4.55 21.72
N ALA A 427 -19.64 -3.63 21.46
CA ALA A 427 -18.89 -3.57 20.21
C ALA A 427 -18.17 -4.91 19.92
N LYS A 428 -17.44 -5.45 20.90
CA LYS A 428 -16.75 -6.75 20.76
C LYS A 428 -17.71 -7.90 20.46
N ARG A 429 -18.89 -7.93 21.11
CA ARG A 429 -19.91 -8.94 20.86
C ARG A 429 -20.45 -8.86 19.44
N ILE A 430 -20.81 -7.68 18.96
CA ILE A 430 -21.31 -7.46 17.59
C ILE A 430 -20.28 -7.92 16.55
N LEU A 431 -19.01 -7.61 16.75
CA LEU A 431 -17.92 -8.06 15.86
C LEU A 431 -17.76 -9.57 15.88
N ALA A 432 -17.79 -10.19 17.06
CA ALA A 432 -17.69 -11.65 17.20
C ALA A 432 -18.88 -12.37 16.54
N ASP A 433 -20.11 -11.84 16.73
CA ASP A 433 -21.32 -12.36 16.10
C ASP A 433 -21.26 -12.25 14.57
N TYR A 434 -20.82 -11.10 14.05
CA TYR A 434 -20.60 -10.92 12.62
C TYR A 434 -19.60 -11.93 12.06
N HIS A 435 -18.41 -12.04 12.67
CA HIS A 435 -17.37 -12.96 12.22
C HIS A 435 -17.82 -14.42 12.26
N ARG A 436 -18.52 -14.83 13.31
CA ARG A 436 -19.10 -16.18 13.39
C ARG A 436 -20.07 -16.41 12.23
N ARG A 437 -20.97 -15.45 12.00
CA ARG A 437 -22.00 -15.55 10.96
C ARG A 437 -21.41 -15.60 9.55
N THR A 438 -20.43 -14.76 9.23
CA THR A 438 -19.80 -14.77 7.89
C THR A 438 -18.96 -16.01 7.68
N THR A 439 -18.30 -16.54 8.72
CA THR A 439 -17.54 -17.81 8.62
C THR A 439 -18.48 -18.97 8.29
N LEU A 440 -19.58 -19.11 9.03
CA LEU A 440 -20.57 -20.17 8.77
C LEU A 440 -21.19 -20.05 7.37
N LEU A 441 -21.57 -18.85 6.97
CA LEU A 441 -22.13 -18.62 5.64
C LEU A 441 -21.09 -18.89 4.53
N SER A 442 -19.82 -18.56 4.74
CA SER A 442 -18.74 -18.88 3.80
C SER A 442 -18.63 -20.39 3.59
N GLU A 443 -18.68 -21.19 4.66
CA GLU A 443 -18.67 -22.65 4.60
C GLU A 443 -19.88 -23.22 3.84
N GLU A 444 -21.06 -22.65 4.05
CA GLU A 444 -22.29 -23.03 3.33
C GLU A 444 -22.24 -22.67 1.83
N LEU A 445 -21.67 -21.52 1.48
CA LEU A 445 -21.57 -21.03 0.10
C LEU A 445 -20.48 -21.72 -0.71
N ALA A 446 -19.41 -22.22 -0.09
CA ALA A 446 -18.28 -22.86 -0.76
C ALA A 446 -18.70 -23.99 -1.74
N PRO A 447 -19.54 -24.98 -1.37
CA PRO A 447 -19.98 -26.00 -2.33
C PRO A 447 -20.92 -25.45 -3.41
N VAL A 448 -21.73 -24.43 -3.11
CA VAL A 448 -22.68 -23.83 -4.06
C VAL A 448 -21.95 -23.05 -5.16
N LEU A 449 -20.81 -22.46 -4.81
CA LEU A 449 -19.96 -21.66 -5.67
C LEU A 449 -18.75 -22.42 -6.23
N ALA A 450 -18.69 -23.74 -6.06
CA ALA A 450 -17.61 -24.55 -6.62
C ALA A 450 -17.51 -24.37 -8.15
N GLY A 451 -16.39 -23.83 -8.62
CA GLY A 451 -16.16 -23.54 -10.03
C GLY A 451 -16.91 -22.32 -10.58
N LYS A 452 -17.58 -21.54 -9.72
CA LYS A 452 -18.29 -20.30 -10.06
C LYS A 452 -17.55 -19.09 -9.52
N SER A 453 -17.87 -17.91 -10.05
CA SER A 453 -17.32 -16.63 -9.56
C SER A 453 -18.41 -15.58 -9.39
N VAL A 454 -18.15 -14.58 -8.54
CA VAL A 454 -19.12 -13.54 -8.16
C VAL A 454 -18.54 -12.16 -8.45
N ALA A 455 -19.27 -11.31 -9.17
CA ALA A 455 -18.87 -9.93 -9.45
C ALA A 455 -19.85 -8.93 -8.82
N LEU A 456 -19.31 -7.89 -8.16
CA LEU A 456 -20.08 -6.71 -7.75
C LEU A 456 -19.86 -5.58 -8.77
N ILE A 457 -20.92 -5.17 -9.46
CA ILE A 457 -20.85 -4.17 -10.53
C ILE A 457 -21.84 -3.02 -10.31
N ARG A 458 -21.47 -1.83 -10.79
CA ARG A 458 -22.35 -0.66 -10.84
C ARG A 458 -22.34 -0.05 -12.24
N PRO A 459 -23.47 -0.08 -12.96
CA PRO A 459 -23.64 0.72 -14.16
C PRO A 459 -23.59 2.22 -13.82
N LEU A 460 -22.82 2.97 -14.60
CA LEU A 460 -22.75 4.44 -14.60
C LEU A 460 -22.94 4.92 -16.04
N ASP A 461 -23.17 6.22 -16.26
CA ASP A 461 -23.64 6.78 -17.55
C ASP A 461 -23.03 6.15 -18.82
N SER A 462 -21.73 5.90 -18.90
CA SER A 462 -21.06 5.29 -20.07
C SER A 462 -20.12 4.14 -19.74
N LEU A 463 -20.10 3.69 -18.48
CA LEU A 463 -19.08 2.78 -17.95
C LEU A 463 -19.73 1.81 -16.97
N VAL A 464 -19.08 0.66 -16.76
CA VAL A 464 -19.37 -0.22 -15.64
C VAL A 464 -18.22 -0.13 -14.65
N ARG A 465 -18.57 0.22 -13.41
CA ARG A 465 -17.63 0.16 -12.30
C ARG A 465 -17.64 -1.25 -11.72
N VAL A 466 -16.50 -1.91 -11.68
CA VAL A 466 -16.35 -3.26 -11.11
C VAL A 466 -15.61 -3.13 -9.78
N HIS A 467 -16.26 -3.56 -8.70
CA HIS A 467 -15.76 -3.38 -7.34
C HIS A 467 -14.80 -4.50 -6.94
N SER A 468 -13.67 -4.12 -6.35
CA SER A 468 -12.66 -5.02 -5.81
C SER A 468 -12.84 -5.26 -4.31
N ALA A 469 -12.02 -6.14 -3.73
CA ALA A 469 -11.93 -6.37 -2.29
C ALA A 469 -11.50 -5.14 -1.47
N SER A 470 -10.97 -4.11 -2.12
CA SER A 470 -10.58 -2.85 -1.49
C SER A 470 -11.78 -1.91 -1.25
N HIS A 471 -12.93 -2.15 -1.89
CA HIS A 471 -14.19 -1.47 -1.54
C HIS A 471 -14.82 -2.09 -0.29
N ARG A 472 -15.49 -1.32 0.57
CA ARG A 472 -16.13 -1.84 1.81
C ARG A 472 -17.09 -3.00 1.55
N THR A 473 -18.01 -2.85 0.60
CA THR A 473 -18.95 -3.92 0.22
C THR A 473 -18.23 -5.07 -0.47
N GLY A 474 -17.21 -4.77 -1.28
CA GLY A 474 -16.38 -5.80 -1.92
C GLY A 474 -15.58 -6.61 -0.89
N ALA A 475 -15.13 -6.00 0.21
CA ALA A 475 -14.48 -6.69 1.32
C ALA A 475 -15.45 -7.67 2.00
N VAL A 476 -16.73 -7.34 2.13
CA VAL A 476 -17.74 -8.29 2.64
C VAL A 476 -17.82 -9.53 1.74
N LEU A 477 -17.95 -9.33 0.43
CA LEU A 477 -18.03 -10.43 -0.53
C LEU A 477 -16.74 -11.25 -0.55
N TYR A 478 -15.59 -10.61 -0.80
CA TYR A 478 -14.38 -11.34 -1.17
C TYR A 478 -13.46 -11.65 0.01
N ARG A 479 -13.47 -10.85 1.08
CA ARG A 479 -12.63 -11.08 2.28
C ARG A 479 -13.39 -11.77 3.40
N ASP A 480 -14.58 -11.25 3.76
CA ASP A 480 -15.32 -11.76 4.91
C ASP A 480 -16.08 -13.06 4.59
N LEU A 481 -16.64 -13.18 3.38
CA LEU A 481 -17.35 -14.38 2.90
C LEU A 481 -16.51 -15.28 2.00
N GLY A 482 -15.34 -14.81 1.54
CA GLY A 482 -14.44 -15.59 0.69
C GLY A 482 -15.03 -15.98 -0.67
N LEU A 483 -15.95 -15.18 -1.22
CA LEU A 483 -16.58 -15.49 -2.51
C LEU A 483 -15.53 -15.49 -3.64
N PRO A 484 -15.56 -16.46 -4.56
CA PRO A 484 -14.55 -16.54 -5.62
C PRO A 484 -14.61 -15.33 -6.57
N VAL A 485 -13.46 -14.68 -6.73
CA VAL A 485 -13.30 -13.48 -7.55
C VAL A 485 -13.10 -13.88 -9.03
N PRO A 486 -13.77 -13.22 -10.00
CA PRO A 486 -13.52 -13.45 -11.41
C PRO A 486 -12.10 -13.04 -11.80
N LEU A 487 -11.51 -13.69 -12.81
CA LEU A 487 -10.12 -13.48 -13.23
C LEU A 487 -9.80 -12.01 -13.56
N PHE A 488 -10.80 -11.25 -14.02
CA PHE A 488 -10.68 -9.84 -14.38
C PHE A 488 -10.72 -8.88 -13.18
N VAL A 489 -11.10 -9.34 -11.99
CA VAL A 489 -11.32 -8.55 -10.76
C VAL A 489 -10.15 -8.70 -9.77
N ALA A 490 -9.00 -9.22 -10.22
CA ALA A 490 -7.87 -9.57 -9.36
C ALA A 490 -7.26 -8.37 -8.59
N ASP A 491 -6.78 -8.67 -7.38
CA ASP A 491 -6.36 -7.80 -6.28
C ASP A 491 -5.73 -6.45 -6.70
N THR A 492 -6.60 -5.43 -6.84
CA THR A 492 -6.19 -4.04 -7.02
C THR A 492 -6.22 -3.33 -5.68
N THR A 493 -5.25 -2.44 -5.44
CA THR A 493 -5.33 -1.54 -4.30
C THR A 493 -6.45 -0.51 -4.42
N ASP A 494 -6.88 -0.23 -5.65
CA ASP A 494 -8.07 0.58 -5.95
C ASP A 494 -9.37 -0.10 -5.50
N THR A 495 -10.31 0.69 -4.97
CA THR A 495 -11.66 0.21 -4.55
C THR A 495 -12.49 -0.35 -5.70
N ALA A 496 -12.20 0.07 -6.93
CA ALA A 496 -12.86 -0.40 -8.13
C ALA A 496 -12.06 0.07 -9.36
N TYR A 497 -12.29 -0.57 -10.49
CA TYR A 497 -11.85 -0.07 -11.79
C TYR A 497 -13.06 0.11 -12.71
N HIS A 498 -12.86 0.88 -13.78
CA HIS A 498 -13.90 1.17 -14.76
C HIS A 498 -13.62 0.43 -16.06
N ILE A 499 -14.65 -0.19 -16.62
CA ILE A 499 -14.63 -0.76 -17.96
C ILE A 499 -15.71 -0.08 -18.81
N SER A 500 -15.53 -0.07 -20.13
CA SER A 500 -16.64 0.23 -21.02
C SER A 500 -17.69 -0.87 -20.93
N VAL A 501 -18.95 -0.54 -21.22
CA VAL A 501 -20.06 -1.50 -21.19
C VAL A 501 -19.78 -2.69 -22.12
N GLU A 502 -19.16 -2.43 -23.28
CA GLU A 502 -18.80 -3.43 -24.28
C GLU A 502 -17.75 -4.45 -23.78
N ARG A 503 -17.00 -4.12 -22.71
CA ARG A 503 -16.03 -5.03 -22.08
C ARG A 503 -16.63 -5.88 -20.98
N LEU A 504 -17.90 -5.67 -20.59
CA LEU A 504 -18.54 -6.43 -19.53
C LEU A 504 -18.53 -7.96 -19.75
N PRO A 505 -18.71 -8.49 -20.97
CA PRO A 505 -18.61 -9.94 -21.20
C PRO A 505 -17.24 -10.55 -20.82
N ALA A 506 -16.17 -9.75 -20.76
CA ALA A 506 -14.84 -10.22 -20.35
C ALA A 506 -14.72 -10.47 -18.83
N VAL A 507 -15.69 -9.99 -18.03
CA VAL A 507 -15.72 -10.23 -16.57
C VAL A 507 -16.02 -11.72 -16.28
N GLN A 508 -16.85 -12.37 -17.11
CA GLN A 508 -17.16 -13.80 -17.05
C GLN A 508 -17.49 -14.31 -15.63
N ALA A 509 -18.30 -13.57 -14.87
CA ALA A 509 -18.77 -14.03 -13.57
C ALA A 509 -19.97 -14.95 -13.72
N SER A 510 -20.12 -15.93 -12.82
CA SER A 510 -21.33 -16.77 -12.78
C SER A 510 -22.49 -16.07 -12.08
N HIS A 511 -22.19 -15.24 -11.07
CA HIS A 511 -23.16 -14.44 -10.35
C HIS A 511 -22.76 -12.96 -10.40
N TYR A 512 -23.69 -12.09 -10.74
CA TYR A 512 -23.51 -10.65 -10.75
C TYR A 512 -24.42 -10.00 -9.71
N PHE A 513 -23.85 -9.33 -8.72
CA PHE A 513 -24.56 -8.36 -7.90
C PHE A 513 -24.52 -7.01 -8.62
N LEU A 514 -25.67 -6.61 -9.18
CA LEU A 514 -25.83 -5.38 -9.93
C LEU A 514 -26.39 -4.29 -9.01
N LEU A 515 -25.56 -3.28 -8.72
CA LEU A 515 -25.94 -2.09 -7.96
C LEU A 515 -26.86 -1.22 -8.80
N SER A 516 -28.16 -1.40 -8.59
CA SER A 516 -29.23 -0.76 -9.32
C SER A 516 -29.64 0.56 -8.67
N ASN A 517 -29.87 1.58 -9.49
CA ASN A 517 -30.48 2.81 -9.02
C ASN A 517 -32.02 2.74 -9.09
N GLU A 518 -32.62 1.62 -9.52
CA GLU A 518 -34.08 1.46 -9.71
C GLU A 518 -34.89 1.78 -8.44
N ILE A 519 -34.30 1.52 -7.26
CA ILE A 519 -34.91 1.76 -5.95
C ILE A 519 -34.76 3.25 -5.54
N MET A 520 -33.87 4.00 -6.18
CA MET A 520 -33.85 5.46 -6.15
C MET A 520 -34.87 5.94 -7.20
N GLN A 521 -35.76 6.86 -6.86
CA GLN A 521 -36.90 7.30 -7.69
C GLN A 521 -36.54 7.96 -9.05
N GLU A 522 -35.33 7.74 -9.56
CA GLU A 522 -34.75 8.25 -10.81
C GLU A 522 -34.94 7.27 -11.99
N GLY A 523 -35.38 6.04 -11.74
CA GLY A 523 -35.61 5.01 -12.77
C GLY A 523 -34.32 4.32 -13.24
N ILE A 524 -34.46 3.23 -14.01
CA ILE A 524 -33.33 2.47 -14.56
C ILE A 524 -32.64 3.29 -15.66
N SER A 525 -31.34 3.54 -15.50
CA SER A 525 -30.55 4.27 -16.51
C SER A 525 -30.42 3.49 -17.83
N ALA A 526 -30.19 4.18 -18.95
CA ALA A 526 -29.98 3.52 -20.24
C ALA A 526 -28.78 2.54 -20.22
N THR A 527 -27.74 2.86 -19.46
CA THR A 527 -26.58 1.98 -19.31
C THR A 527 -26.88 0.78 -18.44
N GLU A 528 -27.69 0.94 -17.40
CA GLU A 528 -28.17 -0.18 -16.60
C GLU A 528 -29.05 -1.14 -17.42
N GLN A 529 -29.97 -0.63 -18.25
CA GLN A 529 -30.75 -1.47 -19.18
C GLN A 529 -29.85 -2.22 -20.16
N ARG A 530 -28.81 -1.56 -20.67
CA ARG A 530 -27.85 -2.16 -21.61
C ARG A 530 -27.01 -3.24 -20.94
N VAL A 531 -26.58 -3.02 -19.70
CA VAL A 531 -25.85 -4.02 -18.88
C VAL A 531 -26.75 -5.23 -18.64
N TRP A 532 -28.00 -5.01 -18.23
CA TRP A 532 -28.99 -6.08 -18.05
C TRP A 532 -29.16 -6.89 -19.33
N GLY A 533 -29.42 -6.25 -20.46
CA GLY A 533 -29.59 -6.93 -21.74
C GLY A 533 -28.33 -7.65 -22.26
N MET A 534 -27.13 -7.26 -21.83
CA MET A 534 -25.90 -8.00 -22.17
C MET A 534 -25.73 -9.25 -21.31
N LEU A 535 -25.98 -9.16 -20.01
CA LEU A 535 -25.80 -10.27 -19.07
C LEU A 535 -26.92 -11.32 -19.18
N ASP A 536 -28.15 -10.90 -19.47
CA ASP A 536 -29.33 -11.78 -19.56
C ASP A 536 -29.30 -12.73 -20.78
N THR A 537 -28.33 -12.57 -21.67
CA THR A 537 -28.20 -13.42 -22.88
C THR A 537 -27.49 -14.76 -22.63
N ASP A 538 -26.91 -14.96 -21.44
CA ASP A 538 -26.18 -16.18 -21.07
C ASP A 538 -26.87 -16.87 -19.89
N GLU A 539 -27.55 -17.99 -20.16
CA GLU A 539 -28.27 -18.79 -19.14
C GLU A 539 -27.36 -19.32 -18.00
N ARG A 540 -26.03 -19.21 -18.14
CA ARG A 540 -25.07 -19.58 -17.09
C ARG A 540 -24.81 -18.45 -16.09
N GLN A 541 -25.28 -17.24 -16.37
CA GLN A 541 -25.09 -16.06 -15.53
C GLN A 541 -26.36 -15.78 -14.74
N GLN A 542 -26.21 -15.49 -13.45
CA GLN A 542 -27.32 -15.07 -12.58
C GLN A 542 -27.13 -13.62 -12.16
N ILE A 543 -28.14 -12.79 -12.40
CA ILE A 543 -28.12 -11.37 -12.09
C ILE A 543 -28.97 -11.11 -10.84
N HIS A 544 -28.36 -10.51 -9.84
CA HIS A 544 -28.95 -10.16 -8.56
C HIS A 544 -28.97 -8.63 -8.45
N SER A 545 -30.09 -8.01 -8.84
CA SER A 545 -30.28 -6.57 -8.65
C SER A 545 -30.35 -6.24 -7.17
N VAL A 546 -29.52 -5.30 -6.72
CA VAL A 546 -29.43 -4.86 -5.34
C VAL A 546 -29.45 -3.34 -5.26
N ASP A 547 -30.07 -2.79 -4.23
CA ASP A 547 -30.20 -1.34 -4.05
C ASP A 547 -28.83 -0.68 -3.86
N ALA A 548 -28.44 0.16 -4.81
CA ALA A 548 -27.21 0.93 -4.74
C ALA A 548 -27.16 1.81 -3.48
N ALA A 549 -28.27 2.46 -3.09
CA ALA A 549 -28.30 3.35 -1.92
C ALA A 549 -28.00 2.59 -0.62
N THR A 550 -28.49 1.36 -0.50
CA THR A 550 -28.17 0.47 0.61
C THR A 550 -26.73 -0.05 0.51
N TRP A 551 -26.38 -0.70 -0.60
CA TRP A 551 -25.12 -1.45 -0.72
C TRP A 551 -23.87 -0.57 -0.80
N ILE A 552 -23.99 0.71 -1.16
CA ILE A 552 -22.85 1.64 -1.19
C ILE A 552 -23.04 2.90 -0.33
N GLY A 553 -24.15 3.00 0.40
CA GLY A 553 -24.43 4.10 1.33
C GLY A 553 -24.52 3.68 2.80
N CYS A 554 -24.67 2.37 3.08
CA CYS A 554 -24.96 1.88 4.42
C CYS A 554 -23.83 0.99 4.95
N TYR A 555 -22.87 1.62 5.63
CA TYR A 555 -21.66 0.95 6.12
C TYR A 555 -21.57 0.83 7.63
N GLY A 556 -22.70 0.91 8.33
CA GLY A 556 -22.74 0.55 9.74
C GLY A 556 -23.04 -0.94 9.95
N PRO A 557 -22.99 -1.39 11.22
CA PRO A 557 -23.14 -2.81 11.54
C PRO A 557 -24.48 -3.38 11.08
N THR A 558 -25.58 -2.64 11.20
CA THR A 558 -26.91 -3.12 10.79
C THR A 558 -26.99 -3.24 9.27
N GLY A 559 -26.55 -2.21 8.55
CA GLY A 559 -26.54 -2.20 7.09
C GLY A 559 -25.72 -3.35 6.51
N ILE A 560 -24.51 -3.57 7.04
CA ILE A 560 -23.61 -4.63 6.56
C ILE A 560 -24.15 -6.02 6.85
N ASN A 561 -24.75 -6.24 8.02
CA ASN A 561 -25.43 -7.51 8.30
C ASN A 561 -26.61 -7.76 7.35
N GLY A 562 -27.34 -6.71 6.97
CA GLY A 562 -28.41 -6.80 5.96
C GLY A 562 -27.90 -7.12 4.56
N ILE A 563 -26.72 -6.62 4.18
CA ILE A 563 -26.05 -7.00 2.93
C ILE A 563 -25.68 -8.50 2.95
N VAL A 564 -25.16 -9.00 4.07
CA VAL A 564 -24.87 -10.43 4.24
C VAL A 564 -26.14 -11.28 4.10
N ASP A 565 -27.28 -10.83 4.64
CA ASP A 565 -28.57 -11.53 4.49
C ASP A 565 -29.01 -11.59 3.02
N GLN A 566 -28.85 -10.48 2.28
CA GLN A 566 -29.21 -10.43 0.86
C GLN A 566 -28.29 -11.32 0.01
N ILE A 567 -27.00 -11.40 0.33
CA ILE A 567 -26.07 -12.32 -0.33
C ILE A 567 -26.47 -13.77 -0.07
N ALA A 568 -26.76 -14.12 1.18
CA ALA A 568 -27.21 -15.46 1.54
C ALA A 568 -28.50 -15.82 0.78
N GLN A 569 -29.48 -14.92 0.78
CA GLN A 569 -30.73 -15.13 0.06
C GLN A 569 -30.49 -15.34 -1.44
N ALA A 570 -29.67 -14.51 -2.06
CA ALA A 570 -29.38 -14.56 -3.49
C ALA A 570 -28.62 -15.82 -3.94
N LEU A 571 -27.75 -16.37 -3.10
CA LEU A 571 -26.84 -17.45 -3.50
C LEU A 571 -27.23 -18.83 -2.96
N LEU A 572 -28.08 -18.92 -1.93
CA LEU A 572 -28.57 -20.19 -1.37
C LEU A 572 -29.97 -20.58 -1.86
N THR A 573 -30.65 -19.71 -2.61
CA THR A 573 -31.90 -20.04 -3.32
C THR A 573 -31.61 -20.44 -4.76
#